data_AF-A2DUR9-F1
#
_entry.id   AF-A2DUR9-F1
#
_cell.length_a   1.000
_cell.length_b   1.000
_cell.length_c   1.000
_cell.angle_alpha   90.00
_cell.angle_beta   90.00
_cell.angle_gamma   90.00
#
_symmetry.space_group_name_H-M   'P 1'
#
loop_
_entity.id
_entity.type
_entity.pdbx_description
1 polymer ?
#
loop_
_entity_poly.entity_id
_entity_poly.type
_entity_poly.pdbx_seq_one_letter_code
_entity_poly.pdbx_strand_id
1 'polypeptide(L)'
;MQMIYGKQIFNLCNITSNRVAEDIAGYGMEWVTSDSFIQFTTIRSNNQSESNGFALNYHFSLSNEQISVLSCNYIENGDSSGEGNLICAWPKLYMFGCCIVRNEVKYVIYNGGGSVVVNNSYTDNNQTLGQSVEFTNTISNSECKYYTVNIINNANKEDNDDDDSFFIKKVKQNVRYLDNRPKIIYFVLK
;
A
#
# COMPACT_ATOMS: atom_id res chain seq x y z
N MET A 1 0.40 -1.90 -12.59
CA MET A 1 1.42 -0.85 -12.85
C MET A 1 2.72 -1.31 -12.22
N GLN A 2 3.82 -1.37 -12.99
CA GLN A 2 5.11 -1.91 -12.56
C GLN A 2 6.20 -0.90 -12.89
N MET A 3 6.96 -0.47 -11.88
CA MET A 3 8.21 0.27 -12.08
C MET A 3 9.38 -0.66 -11.78
N ILE A 4 10.41 -0.59 -12.64
CA ILE A 4 11.54 -1.50 -12.63
C ILE A 4 12.81 -0.66 -12.52
N TYR A 5 13.69 -1.01 -11.57
CA TYR A 5 14.98 -0.35 -11.31
C TYR A 5 14.89 1.05 -10.70
N GLY A 6 16.03 1.53 -10.18
CA GLY A 6 16.21 2.90 -9.72
C GLY A 6 15.52 3.22 -8.39
N LYS A 7 15.34 4.53 -8.18
CA LYS A 7 14.49 5.08 -7.13
C LYS A 7 13.05 5.14 -7.64
N GLN A 8 12.13 4.60 -6.86
CA GLN A 8 10.71 4.55 -7.23
C GLN A 8 9.89 5.36 -6.24
N ILE A 9 9.08 6.28 -6.77
CA ILE A 9 8.25 7.17 -5.96
C ILE A 9 6.84 7.16 -6.51
N PHE A 10 5.88 6.68 -5.72
CA PHE A 10 4.46 6.80 -6.05
C PHE A 10 3.83 7.85 -5.15
N ASN A 11 3.42 8.99 -5.72
CA ASN A 11 2.71 10.00 -4.94
C ASN A 11 1.29 9.55 -4.60
N LEU A 12 0.62 8.90 -5.56
CA LEU A 12 -0.75 8.42 -5.39
C LEU A 12 -0.93 7.13 -6.20
N CYS A 13 -1.45 6.09 -5.54
CA CYS A 13 -1.92 4.87 -6.19
C CYS A 13 -3.38 4.65 -5.78
N ASN A 14 -4.29 4.64 -6.75
CA ASN A 14 -5.71 4.39 -6.52
C ASN A 14 -6.21 3.30 -7.45
N ILE A 15 -6.63 2.17 -6.87
CA ILE A 15 -7.19 1.02 -7.59
C ILE A 15 -8.56 0.75 -6.98
N THR A 16 -9.62 0.94 -7.77
CA THR A 16 -11.00 0.80 -7.26
C THR A 16 -11.53 -0.62 -7.37
N SER A 17 -11.06 -1.35 -8.38
CA SER A 17 -11.26 -2.79 -8.52
C SER A 17 -10.29 -3.30 -9.56
N ASN A 18 -9.73 -4.48 -9.31
CA ASN A 18 -9.02 -5.25 -10.31
C ASN A 18 -9.34 -6.73 -10.12
N ARG A 19 -9.27 -7.51 -11.20
CA ARG A 19 -9.45 -8.95 -11.14
C ARG A 19 -8.44 -9.62 -12.07
N VAL A 20 -7.65 -10.51 -11.50
CA VAL A 20 -6.61 -11.24 -12.22
C VAL A 20 -6.70 -12.72 -11.88
N ALA A 21 -6.20 -13.56 -12.77
CA ALA A 21 -6.11 -14.98 -12.51
C ALA A 21 -4.97 -15.27 -11.51
N GLU A 22 -3.74 -14.90 -11.86
CA GLU A 22 -2.53 -15.38 -11.17
C GLU A 22 -1.54 -14.27 -10.77
N ASP A 23 -1.59 -13.12 -11.44
CA ASP A 23 -0.57 -12.07 -11.38
C ASP A 23 -0.83 -11.03 -10.26
N ILE A 24 0.04 -10.02 -10.14
CA ILE A 24 -0.07 -8.91 -9.18
C ILE A 24 -1.30 -8.05 -9.50
N ALA A 25 -2.39 -8.24 -8.75
CA ALA A 25 -3.65 -7.51 -8.96
C ALA A 25 -3.58 -6.01 -8.59
N GLY A 26 -2.66 -5.62 -7.70
CA GLY A 26 -2.48 -4.25 -7.22
C GLY A 26 -1.35 -3.54 -7.94
N TYR A 27 -0.25 -3.34 -7.23
CA TYR A 27 0.94 -2.68 -7.76
C TYR A 27 2.21 -3.47 -7.44
N GLY A 28 3.24 -3.25 -8.26
CA GLY A 28 4.58 -3.79 -8.04
C GLY A 28 5.63 -2.66 -7.99
N MET A 29 6.49 -2.70 -6.98
CA MET A 29 7.74 -1.95 -6.95
C MET A 29 8.88 -2.95 -7.04
N GLU A 30 9.53 -3.03 -8.20
CA GLU A 30 10.50 -4.08 -8.46
C GLU A 30 11.90 -3.56 -8.76
N TRP A 31 12.89 -4.34 -8.34
CA TRP A 31 14.30 -4.09 -8.55
C TRP A 31 14.74 -2.72 -8.04
N VAL A 32 14.13 -2.26 -6.95
CA VAL A 32 14.53 -1.01 -6.29
C VAL A 32 16.03 -1.05 -5.96
N THR A 33 16.70 0.07 -6.17
CA THR A 33 18.16 0.23 -5.95
C THR A 33 18.52 1.40 -5.05
N SER A 34 17.50 2.08 -4.51
CA SER A 34 17.65 3.13 -3.51
C SER A 34 16.37 3.27 -2.70
N ASP A 35 16.46 3.81 -1.49
CA ASP A 35 15.29 4.12 -0.66
C ASP A 35 14.15 4.78 -1.46
N SER A 36 13.00 4.11 -1.44
CA SER A 36 11.85 4.38 -2.30
C SER A 36 10.58 4.48 -1.45
N PHE A 37 9.54 5.11 -1.97
CA PHE A 37 8.32 5.29 -1.19
C PHE A 37 7.04 5.38 -2.01
N ILE A 38 5.94 5.04 -1.35
CA ILE A 38 4.57 5.28 -1.79
C ILE A 38 3.92 6.17 -0.74
N GLN A 39 3.42 7.34 -1.14
CA GLN A 39 2.91 8.32 -0.19
C GLN A 39 1.43 8.11 0.16
N PHE A 40 0.62 7.73 -0.83
CA PHE A 40 -0.81 7.47 -0.63
C PHE A 40 -1.24 6.28 -1.49
N THR A 41 -1.84 5.29 -0.85
CA THR A 41 -2.40 4.12 -1.54
C THR A 41 -3.85 3.93 -1.13
N THR A 42 -4.73 3.72 -2.09
CA THR A 42 -6.08 3.21 -1.84
C THR A 42 -6.36 2.10 -2.83
N ILE A 43 -6.51 0.89 -2.32
CA ILE A 43 -6.86 -0.29 -3.10
C ILE A 43 -8.16 -0.84 -2.54
N ARG A 44 -9.14 -0.93 -3.42
CA ARG A 44 -10.44 -1.51 -3.15
C ARG A 44 -10.67 -2.67 -4.10
N SER A 45 -11.19 -3.77 -3.56
CA SER A 45 -11.73 -4.88 -4.37
C SER A 45 -10.78 -5.41 -5.45
N ASN A 46 -9.52 -5.66 -5.08
CA ASN A 46 -8.62 -6.46 -5.89
C ASN A 46 -8.80 -7.92 -5.58
N ASN A 47 -9.12 -8.71 -6.61
CA ASN A 47 -9.41 -10.11 -6.47
C ASN A 47 -8.48 -10.95 -7.34
N GLN A 48 -7.90 -11.98 -6.75
CA GLN A 48 -7.08 -12.96 -7.44
C GLN A 48 -7.75 -14.33 -7.35
N SER A 49 -7.79 -15.08 -8.45
CA SER A 49 -8.44 -16.40 -8.44
C SER A 49 -7.52 -17.58 -8.19
N GLU A 50 -6.23 -17.42 -8.46
CA GLU A 50 -5.18 -18.43 -8.34
C GLU A 50 -3.97 -17.84 -7.62
N SER A 51 -3.46 -18.48 -6.56
CA SER A 51 -2.24 -18.07 -5.86
C SER A 51 -1.09 -18.99 -6.25
N ASN A 52 -0.32 -18.61 -7.26
CA ASN A 52 0.96 -19.27 -7.60
C ASN A 52 2.17 -18.56 -6.98
N GLY A 53 1.98 -17.95 -5.80
CA GLY A 53 3.04 -17.30 -5.03
C GLY A 53 3.19 -15.79 -5.25
N PHE A 54 2.38 -15.19 -6.12
CA PHE A 54 2.28 -13.73 -6.24
C PHE A 54 1.33 -13.17 -5.18
N ALA A 55 1.68 -11.99 -4.65
CA ALA A 55 0.80 -11.23 -3.78
C ALA A 55 0.05 -10.18 -4.57
N LEU A 56 -1.08 -9.73 -4.04
CA LEU A 56 -1.84 -8.63 -4.62
C LEU A 56 -0.99 -7.34 -4.73
N ASN A 57 -0.03 -7.13 -3.82
CA ASN A 57 0.91 -6.01 -3.86
C ASN A 57 2.34 -6.51 -3.63
N TYR A 58 3.25 -6.14 -4.52
CA TYR A 58 4.60 -6.70 -4.55
C TYR A 58 5.68 -5.65 -4.34
N HIS A 59 6.61 -5.93 -3.44
CA HIS A 59 7.74 -5.07 -3.11
C HIS A 59 9.03 -5.87 -3.18
N PHE A 60 9.93 -5.48 -4.07
CA PHE A 60 11.21 -6.17 -4.31
C PHE A 60 12.35 -5.17 -4.54
N SER A 61 13.46 -5.42 -3.85
CA SER A 61 14.73 -4.71 -4.02
C SER A 61 15.84 -5.74 -4.21
N LEU A 62 16.82 -5.41 -5.05
CA LEU A 62 18.05 -6.20 -5.19
C LEU A 62 19.03 -6.03 -4.03
N SER A 63 18.78 -5.04 -3.19
CA SER A 63 19.70 -4.54 -2.17
C SER A 63 18.93 -4.28 -0.87
N ASN A 64 19.64 -4.02 0.23
CA ASN A 64 19.07 -3.79 1.57
C ASN A 64 18.33 -2.45 1.73
N GLU A 65 17.88 -1.87 0.62
CA GLU A 65 17.13 -0.61 0.53
C GLU A 65 15.76 -0.74 1.17
N GLN A 66 15.26 0.39 1.65
CA GLN A 66 13.96 0.48 2.25
C GLN A 66 12.91 0.93 1.25
N ILE A 67 11.77 0.25 1.24
CA ILE A 67 10.54 0.74 0.63
C ILE A 67 9.61 1.18 1.76
N SER A 68 9.14 2.43 1.68
CA SER A 68 8.23 3.01 2.68
C SER A 68 6.84 3.22 2.09
N VAL A 69 5.80 2.64 2.69
CA VAL A 69 4.41 2.83 2.30
C VAL A 69 3.71 3.67 3.37
N LEU A 70 3.34 4.88 3.00
CA LEU A 70 2.70 5.84 3.88
C LEU A 70 1.21 5.91 3.55
N SER A 71 0.37 6.13 4.57
CA SER A 71 -1.06 6.43 4.45
C SER A 71 -1.79 5.53 3.44
N CYS A 72 -1.93 4.25 3.77
CA CYS A 72 -2.43 3.24 2.84
C CYS A 72 -3.78 2.65 3.26
N ASN A 73 -4.66 2.39 2.30
CA ASN A 73 -5.93 1.70 2.52
C ASN A 73 -5.99 0.46 1.63
N TYR A 74 -6.08 -0.72 2.22
CA TYR A 74 -6.33 -1.97 1.52
C TYR A 74 -7.66 -2.53 2.00
N ILE A 75 -8.67 -2.47 1.15
CA ILE A 75 -10.07 -2.69 1.50
C ILE A 75 -10.65 -3.78 0.60
N GLU A 76 -11.33 -4.78 1.19
CA GLU A 76 -12.16 -5.73 0.43
C GLU A 76 -11.38 -6.51 -0.64
N ASN A 77 -10.08 -6.76 -0.44
CA ASN A 77 -9.29 -7.53 -1.39
C ASN A 77 -9.41 -9.02 -1.10
N GLY A 78 -9.54 -9.85 -2.13
CA GLY A 78 -9.81 -11.27 -2.01
C GLY A 78 -8.81 -12.14 -2.76
N ASP A 79 -8.60 -13.33 -2.22
CA ASP A 79 -7.98 -14.44 -2.93
C ASP A 79 -8.87 -15.68 -2.80
N SER A 80 -9.41 -16.16 -3.93
CA SER A 80 -10.28 -17.34 -3.89
C SER A 80 -9.53 -18.66 -3.83
N SER A 81 -8.20 -18.65 -3.99
CA SER A 81 -7.40 -19.88 -3.87
C SER A 81 -7.18 -20.30 -2.40
N GLY A 82 -7.31 -19.37 -1.47
CA GLY A 82 -7.17 -19.60 -0.03
C GLY A 82 -5.73 -19.63 0.46
N GLU A 83 -4.74 -19.35 -0.39
CA GLU A 83 -3.30 -19.35 -0.06
C GLU A 83 -2.62 -18.02 -0.41
N GLY A 84 -3.41 -17.01 -0.78
CA GLY A 84 -2.96 -15.71 -1.22
C GLY A 84 -2.42 -14.82 -0.11
N ASN A 85 -1.61 -13.86 -0.54
CA ASN A 85 -1.00 -12.85 0.31
C ASN A 85 -1.44 -11.46 -0.19
N LEU A 86 -1.85 -10.57 0.71
CA LEU A 86 -2.19 -9.20 0.31
C LEU A 86 -0.95 -8.40 -0.09
N ILE A 87 0.13 -8.53 0.67
CA ILE A 87 1.41 -7.86 0.44
C ILE A 87 2.53 -8.90 0.48
N CYS A 88 3.43 -8.87 -0.49
CA CYS A 88 4.69 -9.60 -0.45
C CYS A 88 5.84 -8.59 -0.42
N ALA A 89 6.78 -8.83 0.48
CA ALA A 89 7.94 -8.00 0.70
C ALA A 89 9.21 -8.85 0.79
N TRP A 90 10.13 -8.62 -0.12
CA TRP A 90 11.51 -9.09 -0.05
C TRP A 90 12.51 -8.08 0.57
N PRO A 91 12.30 -6.74 0.47
CA PRO A 91 13.24 -5.77 1.04
C PRO A 91 12.85 -5.37 2.47
N LYS A 92 13.55 -4.37 3.02
CA LYS A 92 13.05 -3.67 4.20
C LYS A 92 11.77 -2.92 3.82
N LEU A 93 10.66 -3.25 4.44
CA LEU A 93 9.37 -2.60 4.21
C LEU A 93 8.93 -1.88 5.48
N TYR A 94 8.71 -0.58 5.37
CA TYR A 94 8.13 0.23 6.44
C TYR A 94 6.74 0.70 6.01
N MET A 95 5.71 0.29 6.74
CA MET A 95 4.33 0.71 6.50
C MET A 95 3.87 1.61 7.64
N PHE A 96 3.28 2.76 7.32
CA PHE A 96 2.83 3.71 8.33
C PHE A 96 1.45 4.29 8.01
N GLY A 97 0.58 4.34 9.03
CA GLY A 97 -0.73 4.99 8.88
C GLY A 97 -1.68 4.20 7.98
N CYS A 98 -1.63 2.87 8.06
CA CYS A 98 -2.34 1.98 7.15
C CYS A 98 -3.63 1.42 7.74
N CYS A 99 -4.60 1.21 6.85
CA CYS A 99 -5.91 0.64 7.11
C CYS A 99 -6.09 -0.60 6.25
N ILE A 100 -6.00 -1.77 6.86
CA ILE A 100 -6.09 -3.06 6.18
C ILE A 100 -7.36 -3.75 6.68
N VAL A 101 -8.45 -3.63 5.94
CA VAL A 101 -9.77 -4.03 6.44
C VAL A 101 -10.57 -4.83 5.42
N ARG A 102 -11.32 -5.81 5.93
CA ARG A 102 -12.21 -6.70 5.17
C ARG A 102 -11.49 -7.43 4.04
N ASN A 103 -10.21 -7.78 4.22
CA ASN A 103 -9.48 -8.53 3.21
C ASN A 103 -9.71 -10.02 3.41
N GLU A 104 -10.18 -10.69 2.37
CA GLU A 104 -10.42 -12.12 2.29
C GLU A 104 -9.19 -12.82 1.71
N VAL A 105 -8.07 -12.68 2.41
CA VAL A 105 -6.81 -13.37 2.11
C VAL A 105 -6.34 -14.13 3.36
N LYS A 106 -5.57 -15.20 3.17
CA LYS A 106 -5.01 -15.96 4.29
C LYS A 106 -3.97 -15.14 5.06
N TYR A 107 -3.01 -14.56 4.34
CA TYR A 107 -1.93 -13.78 4.95
C TYR A 107 -1.98 -12.32 4.50
N VAL A 108 -1.89 -11.39 5.44
CA VAL A 108 -1.83 -9.96 5.13
C VAL A 108 -0.45 -9.57 4.61
N ILE A 109 0.60 -10.14 5.18
CA ILE A 109 1.97 -9.88 4.76
C ILE A 109 2.74 -11.20 4.65
N TYR A 110 3.34 -11.42 3.49
CA TYR A 110 4.42 -12.37 3.30
C TYR A 110 5.77 -11.62 3.33
N ASN A 111 6.58 -11.89 4.35
CA ASN A 111 7.95 -11.39 4.45
C ASN A 111 8.95 -12.45 3.95
N GLY A 112 9.41 -12.28 2.71
CA GLY A 112 10.29 -13.22 2.01
C GLY A 112 11.77 -13.14 2.38
N GLY A 113 12.23 -12.07 3.05
CA GLY A 113 13.67 -11.94 3.31
C GLY A 113 14.17 -10.71 4.07
N GLY A 114 13.35 -9.66 4.21
CA GLY A 114 13.76 -8.38 4.81
C GLY A 114 13.19 -8.15 6.21
N SER A 115 13.30 -6.90 6.69
CA SER A 115 12.59 -6.46 7.90
C SER A 115 11.28 -5.78 7.51
N VAL A 116 10.15 -6.22 8.06
CA VAL A 116 8.87 -5.54 7.85
C VAL A 116 8.37 -4.95 9.16
N VAL A 117 8.11 -3.65 9.14
CA VAL A 117 7.53 -2.91 10.27
C VAL A 117 6.24 -2.25 9.82
N VAL A 118 5.16 -2.49 10.54
CA VAL A 118 3.84 -1.90 10.34
C VAL A 118 3.53 -1.04 11.56
N ASN A 119 3.50 0.27 11.38
CA ASN A 119 3.42 1.24 12.47
C ASN A 119 2.18 2.13 12.34
N ASN A 120 1.56 2.51 13.46
CA ASN A 120 0.44 3.45 13.49
C ASN A 120 -0.70 3.04 12.53
N SER A 121 -0.99 1.74 12.50
CA SER A 121 -1.84 1.10 11.50
C SER A 121 -2.86 0.20 12.17
N TYR A 122 -3.93 -0.12 11.44
CA TYR A 122 -4.94 -1.06 11.84
C TYR A 122 -5.06 -2.16 10.78
N THR A 123 -5.18 -3.40 11.25
CA THR A 123 -5.57 -4.53 10.42
C THR A 123 -6.55 -5.41 11.18
N ASP A 124 -7.57 -5.92 10.49
CA ASP A 124 -8.51 -6.90 11.05
C ASP A 124 -8.03 -8.35 10.87
N ASN A 125 -6.95 -8.56 10.12
CA ASN A 125 -6.23 -9.82 10.02
C ASN A 125 -4.73 -9.60 10.30
N ASN A 126 -4.16 -10.30 11.28
CA ASN A 126 -2.73 -10.20 11.64
C ASN A 126 -1.92 -11.42 11.18
N GLN A 127 -2.49 -12.32 10.38
CA GLN A 127 -1.77 -13.49 9.92
C GLN A 127 -0.69 -13.07 8.91
N THR A 128 0.52 -13.55 9.14
CA THR A 128 1.69 -13.29 8.30
C THR A 128 2.41 -14.58 7.94
N LEU A 129 3.16 -14.57 6.84
CA LEU A 129 3.95 -15.69 6.35
C LEU A 129 5.44 -15.29 6.25
N GLY A 130 6.34 -16.25 6.44
CA GLY A 130 7.79 -16.05 6.28
C GLY A 130 8.47 -15.50 7.53
N GLN A 131 9.35 -14.51 7.36
CA GLN A 131 10.04 -13.88 8.48
C GLN A 131 9.10 -13.02 9.33
N SER A 132 9.52 -12.65 10.55
CA SER A 132 8.67 -11.89 11.47
C SER A 132 8.30 -10.52 10.91
N VAL A 133 7.08 -10.09 11.21
CA VAL A 133 6.56 -8.76 10.91
C VAL A 133 6.30 -8.07 12.23
N GLU A 134 6.83 -6.86 12.39
CA GLU A 134 6.68 -6.08 13.62
C GLU A 134 5.51 -5.11 13.49
N PHE A 135 4.45 -5.35 14.26
CA PHE A 135 3.34 -4.40 14.40
C PHE A 135 3.57 -3.50 15.62
N THR A 136 3.67 -2.19 15.40
CA THR A 136 3.93 -1.18 16.44
C THR A 136 2.87 -0.08 16.43
N ASN A 137 2.56 0.47 17.61
CA ASN A 137 1.59 1.55 17.78
C ASN A 137 0.27 1.30 17.05
N THR A 138 -0.34 0.12 17.21
CA THR A 138 -1.59 -0.23 16.53
C THR A 138 -2.70 0.77 16.90
N ILE A 139 -3.37 1.32 15.88
CA ILE A 139 -4.53 2.22 16.08
C ILE A 139 -5.83 1.42 16.17
N SER A 140 -6.88 2.03 16.71
CA SER A 140 -8.21 1.39 16.75
C SER A 140 -8.91 1.39 15.39
N ASN A 141 -9.86 0.46 15.21
CA ASN A 141 -10.70 0.43 14.00
C ASN A 141 -11.47 1.75 13.78
N SER A 142 -11.91 2.42 14.85
CA SER A 142 -12.59 3.72 14.75
C SER A 142 -11.67 4.85 14.29
N GLU A 143 -10.36 4.71 14.52
CA GLU A 143 -9.33 5.63 14.02
C GLU A 143 -8.88 5.28 12.60
N CYS A 144 -9.14 4.04 12.17
CA CYS A 144 -8.93 3.59 10.81
C CYS A 144 -9.97 4.22 9.87
N LYS A 145 -9.68 5.45 9.45
CA LYS A 145 -10.46 6.17 8.44
C LYS A 145 -10.07 5.65 7.06
N TYR A 146 -10.58 4.48 6.68
CA TYR A 146 -10.42 3.98 5.33
C TYR A 146 -11.19 4.90 4.37
N TYR A 147 -10.46 5.65 3.55
CA TYR A 147 -11.07 6.65 2.67
C TYR A 147 -11.76 5.94 1.51
N THR A 148 -13.08 6.08 1.42
CA THR A 148 -13.75 5.92 0.13
C THR A 148 -13.47 7.21 -0.64
N VAL A 149 -12.45 7.20 -1.50
CA VAL A 149 -12.31 8.26 -2.49
C VAL A 149 -13.56 8.18 -3.36
N ASN A 150 -14.53 9.07 -3.13
CA ASN A 150 -15.59 9.31 -4.10
C ASN A 150 -14.93 9.94 -5.32
N ILE A 151 -14.51 9.09 -6.26
CA ILE A 151 -14.18 9.51 -7.61
C ILE A 151 -15.51 10.01 -8.17
N ILE A 152 -15.68 11.33 -8.19
CA ILE A 152 -16.76 11.92 -8.98
C ILE A 152 -16.36 11.60 -10.42
N ASN A 153 -16.98 10.58 -11.01
CA ASN A 153 -16.85 10.29 -12.43
C ASN A 153 -17.40 11.50 -13.18
N ASN A 154 -16.55 12.47 -13.44
CA ASN A 154 -16.83 13.57 -14.35
C ASN A 154 -16.65 13.02 -15.77
N ALA A 155 -17.52 12.09 -16.19
CA ALA A 155 -17.49 11.51 -17.54
C ALA A 155 -17.66 12.55 -18.67
N ASN A 156 -17.89 13.82 -18.32
CA ASN A 156 -18.12 14.94 -19.23
C ASN A 156 -17.23 16.17 -18.93
N LYS A 157 -16.13 16.07 -18.18
CA LYS A 157 -15.21 17.22 -18.02
C LYS A 157 -14.02 17.07 -18.95
N GLU A 158 -13.78 18.12 -19.74
CA GLU A 158 -12.54 18.31 -20.49
C GLU A 158 -11.36 18.25 -19.52
N ASP A 159 -10.37 17.42 -19.85
CA ASP A 159 -9.11 17.31 -19.10
C ASP A 159 -8.45 18.70 -19.05
N ASN A 160 -8.51 19.33 -17.87
CA ASN A 160 -7.73 20.51 -17.56
C ASN A 160 -6.68 20.13 -16.51
N ASP A 161 -5.42 20.51 -16.76
CA ASP A 161 -4.23 20.20 -15.95
C ASP A 161 -4.31 20.62 -14.45
N ASP A 162 -5.38 21.30 -14.03
CA ASP A 162 -5.60 21.82 -12.68
C ASP A 162 -6.42 20.90 -11.74
N ASP A 163 -7.06 19.84 -12.26
CA ASP A 163 -8.00 18.99 -11.48
C ASP A 163 -7.27 18.13 -10.41
N ASP A 164 -6.00 17.77 -10.65
CA ASP A 164 -5.14 17.09 -9.69
C ASP A 164 -4.90 17.94 -8.42
N SER A 165 -4.80 19.26 -8.56
CA SER A 165 -4.54 20.16 -7.43
C SER A 165 -5.71 20.17 -6.43
N PHE A 166 -6.95 20.14 -6.94
CA PHE A 166 -8.17 20.13 -6.16
C PHE A 166 -8.34 18.80 -5.42
N PHE A 167 -8.09 17.69 -6.11
CA PHE A 167 -8.11 16.35 -5.54
C PHE A 167 -7.06 16.20 -4.43
N ILE A 168 -5.81 16.60 -4.70
CA ILE A 168 -4.70 16.60 -3.72
C ILE A 168 -5.04 17.49 -2.51
N LYS A 169 -5.66 18.66 -2.72
CA LYS A 169 -6.08 19.55 -1.63
C LYS A 169 -7.16 18.92 -0.74
N LYS A 170 -8.11 18.18 -1.32
CA LYS A 170 -9.17 17.47 -0.58
C LYS A 170 -8.61 16.28 0.21
N VAL A 171 -7.61 15.57 -0.34
CA VAL A 171 -6.85 14.56 0.41
C VAL A 171 -6.07 15.21 1.57
N LYS A 172 -5.39 16.34 1.32
CA LYS A 172 -4.63 17.10 2.35
C LYS A 172 -5.47 17.60 3.52
N GLN A 173 -6.66 18.15 3.27
CA GLN A 173 -7.55 18.67 4.32
C GLN A 173 -8.07 17.59 5.28
N ASN A 174 -8.16 16.34 4.82
CA ASN A 174 -8.73 15.25 5.59
C ASN A 174 -7.67 14.40 6.31
N VAL A 175 -6.45 14.37 5.77
CA VAL A 175 -5.27 13.90 6.48
C VAL A 175 -4.75 15.05 7.34
N ARG A 176 -5.32 15.22 8.53
CA ARG A 176 -5.01 16.28 9.52
C ARG A 176 -3.52 16.39 9.92
N TYR A 177 -2.66 15.52 9.38
CA TYR A 177 -1.21 15.51 9.53
C TYR A 177 -0.42 16.15 8.36
N LEU A 178 -1.08 16.76 7.36
CA LEU A 178 -0.40 17.37 6.21
C LEU A 178 -0.33 18.91 6.22
N ASP A 179 -1.07 19.61 7.10
CA ASP A 179 -1.08 21.10 7.14
C ASP A 179 0.10 21.71 7.88
N ASN A 180 0.76 20.96 8.75
CA ASN A 180 2.19 21.16 8.94
C ASN A 180 2.82 20.21 7.95
N ARG A 181 3.62 20.73 7.00
CA ARG A 181 4.44 19.97 6.03
C ARG A 181 4.60 18.52 6.50
N PRO A 182 4.43 17.47 5.68
CA PRO A 182 5.18 16.27 5.96
C PRO A 182 6.63 16.74 5.97
N LYS A 183 7.17 17.02 7.17
CA LYS A 183 8.58 16.86 7.43
C LYS A 183 8.72 15.42 7.00
N ILE A 184 9.23 15.22 5.78
CA ILE A 184 9.85 13.98 5.40
C ILE A 184 10.64 13.63 6.65
N ILE A 185 10.17 12.62 7.40
CA ILE A 185 10.88 12.20 8.58
C ILE A 185 12.06 11.46 7.98
N TYR A 186 13.12 12.22 7.68
CA TYR A 186 14.44 11.68 7.50
C TYR A 186 14.79 11.08 8.85
N PHE A 187 14.53 9.79 9.03
CA PHE A 187 15.24 9.05 10.06
C PHE A 187 16.67 8.91 9.57
N VAL A 188 17.54 9.80 10.05
CA VAL A 188 18.98 9.56 10.00
C VAL A 188 19.23 8.44 11.01
N LEU A 189 19.43 7.22 10.53
CA LEU A 189 19.96 6.13 11.35
C LEU A 189 21.38 6.53 11.79
N LYS A 190 21.62 6.61 13.11
CA LYS A 190 22.98 6.73 13.66
C LYS A 190 23.67 5.38 13.65
#